data_AF-A0A239ANW2-F1
#
_entry.id   AF-A0A239ANW2-F1
#
_cell.length_a   1.000
_cell.length_b   1.000
_cell.length_c   1.000
_cell.angle_alpha   90.00
_cell.angle_beta   90.00
_cell.angle_gamma   90.00
#
_symmetry.space_group_name_H-M   'P 1'
#
loop_
_entity.id
_entity.type
_entity.pdbx_description
1 polymer ?
#
loop_
_entity_poly.entity_id
_entity_poly.type
_entity_poly.pdbx_seq_one_letter_code
_entity_poly.pdbx_strand_id
1 'polypeptide(L)'
;MKFKICMLLFFFSATHFYAQTAKAKITTLVCDCFENAPKTGKIQLDLLKTCYDFSNSKYQELFKEVAKEEVNRLGIDTLNTDADNYQNGYELGYELGKRMFNEIQEPLVRNCDTYFYFMEETKKEMISNLDKGITKKRVDSLKRVFKKENWDPNVQWEIGAYYLLKGKTKKAEKSLKKCLSKDPEHIPSIFFLAIIDDMHENYESAINGFDRVDDDLTNPLSFVATIFLEASKRKKRENRS
;
A
#
# COMPACT_ATOMS: atom_id res chain seq x y z
N MET A 1 26.69 -43.92 14.67
CA MET A 1 25.53 -43.25 15.30
C MET A 1 25.40 -41.75 14.95
N LYS A 2 26.50 -41.00 14.82
CA LYS A 2 26.47 -39.55 14.47
C LYS A 2 25.91 -39.22 13.07
N PHE A 3 26.05 -40.12 12.09
CA PHE A 3 25.59 -39.88 10.71
C PHE A 3 24.05 -39.91 10.54
N LYS A 4 23.34 -40.71 11.35
CA LYS A 4 21.86 -40.76 11.32
C LYS A 4 21.20 -39.52 11.96
N ILE A 5 21.89 -38.85 12.88
CA ILE A 5 21.40 -37.66 13.58
C ILE A 5 21.49 -36.42 12.66
N CYS A 6 22.55 -36.29 11.85
CA CYS A 6 22.64 -35.21 10.85
C CYS A 6 21.57 -35.32 9.75
N MET A 7 21.22 -36.53 9.31
CA MET A 7 20.18 -36.74 8.28
C MET A 7 18.78 -36.41 8.81
N LEU A 8 18.50 -36.70 10.08
CA LEU A 8 17.25 -36.35 10.75
C LEU A 8 17.10 -34.84 10.98
N LEU A 9 18.20 -34.14 11.31
CA LEU A 9 18.20 -32.67 11.43
C LEU A 9 18.02 -31.98 10.07
N PHE A 10 18.58 -32.56 8.98
CA PHE A 10 18.36 -32.06 7.62
C PHE A 10 16.91 -32.30 7.13
N PHE A 11 16.29 -33.42 7.52
CA PHE A 11 14.88 -33.69 7.22
C PHE A 11 13.93 -32.83 8.07
N PHE A 12 14.27 -32.53 9.33
CA PHE A 12 13.48 -31.60 10.16
C PHE A 12 13.59 -30.17 9.65
N SER A 13 14.76 -29.73 9.20
CA SER A 13 14.92 -28.42 8.56
C SER A 13 14.27 -28.35 7.18
N ALA A 14 14.29 -29.43 6.38
CA ALA A 14 13.66 -29.47 5.06
C ALA A 14 12.13 -29.54 5.10
N THR A 15 11.55 -30.19 6.12
CA THR A 15 10.09 -30.21 6.33
C THR A 15 9.56 -28.91 6.93
N HIS A 16 10.37 -28.19 7.71
CA HIS A 16 10.06 -26.82 8.14
C HIS A 16 10.31 -25.77 7.03
N PHE A 17 11.14 -26.07 6.03
CA PHE A 17 11.44 -25.15 4.92
C PHE A 17 10.34 -25.07 3.85
N TYR A 18 9.30 -25.92 3.90
CA TYR A 18 8.34 -26.04 2.80
C TYR A 18 6.86 -26.00 3.22
N ALA A 19 6.55 -25.58 4.44
CA ALA A 19 5.19 -25.15 4.77
C ALA A 19 5.08 -23.64 4.53
N GLN A 20 4.72 -23.22 3.31
CA GLN A 20 4.29 -21.83 3.10
C GLN A 20 3.07 -21.54 3.97
N THR A 21 3.09 -20.41 4.68
CA THR A 21 1.92 -19.93 5.44
C THR A 21 0.74 -19.73 4.50
N ALA A 22 -0.49 -19.75 5.03
CA ALA A 22 -1.68 -19.52 4.22
C ALA A 22 -1.61 -18.18 3.46
N LYS A 23 -1.07 -17.12 4.10
CA LYS A 23 -0.81 -15.81 3.48
C LYS A 23 0.19 -15.88 2.32
N ALA A 24 1.27 -16.65 2.46
CA ALA A 24 2.25 -16.83 1.39
C ALA A 24 1.63 -17.56 0.19
N LYS A 25 0.81 -18.59 0.43
CA LYS A 25 0.07 -19.27 -0.64
C LYS A 25 -0.89 -18.31 -1.35
N ILE A 26 -1.63 -17.48 -0.62
CA ILE A 26 -2.50 -16.45 -1.20
C ILE A 26 -1.69 -15.50 -2.08
N THR A 27 -0.54 -15.03 -1.58
CA THR A 27 0.39 -14.16 -2.32
C THR A 27 0.81 -14.80 -3.64
N THR A 28 1.21 -16.07 -3.64
CA THR A 28 1.57 -16.80 -4.86
C THR A 28 0.40 -16.91 -5.83
N LEU A 29 -0.79 -17.27 -5.35
CA LEU A 29 -1.97 -17.39 -6.22
C LEU A 29 -2.38 -16.07 -6.88
N VAL A 30 -2.31 -14.97 -6.11
CA VAL A 30 -2.57 -13.65 -6.66
C VAL A 30 -1.53 -13.31 -7.71
N CYS A 31 -0.24 -13.54 -7.42
CA CYS A 31 0.81 -13.27 -8.39
C CYS A 31 0.64 -14.08 -9.69
N ASP A 32 0.42 -15.39 -9.58
CA ASP A 32 0.19 -16.29 -10.72
C ASP A 32 -1.00 -15.80 -11.57
N CYS A 33 -2.06 -15.30 -10.94
CA CYS A 33 -3.19 -14.71 -11.65
C CYS A 33 -2.78 -13.46 -12.46
N PHE A 34 -2.01 -12.55 -11.86
CA PHE A 34 -1.52 -11.35 -12.56
C PHE A 34 -0.52 -11.70 -13.68
N GLU A 35 0.31 -12.72 -13.51
CA GLU A 35 1.24 -13.20 -14.55
C GLU A 35 0.52 -13.77 -15.77
N ASN A 36 -0.58 -14.48 -15.55
CA ASN A 36 -1.38 -15.09 -16.61
C ASN A 36 -2.42 -14.14 -17.23
N ALA A 37 -2.51 -12.89 -16.75
CA ALA A 37 -3.48 -11.92 -17.24
C ALA A 37 -3.14 -11.40 -18.65
N PRO A 38 -4.14 -11.07 -19.49
CA PRO A 38 -3.91 -10.46 -20.79
C PRO A 38 -3.18 -9.10 -20.68
N LYS A 39 -2.01 -8.99 -21.31
CA LYS A 39 -1.23 -7.74 -21.35
C LYS A 39 -1.83 -6.74 -22.35
N THR A 40 -2.86 -6.00 -21.96
CA THR A 40 -3.62 -5.14 -22.90
C THR A 40 -3.14 -3.69 -23.00
N GLY A 41 -1.97 -3.33 -22.46
CA GLY A 41 -1.43 -1.96 -22.52
C GLY A 41 -2.28 -0.87 -21.84
N LYS A 42 -3.33 -1.27 -21.10
CA LYS A 42 -4.22 -0.42 -20.30
C LYS A 42 -4.44 -1.09 -18.95
N ILE A 43 -4.68 -0.29 -17.92
CA ILE A 43 -5.00 -0.77 -16.57
C ILE A 43 -6.35 -1.48 -16.62
N GLN A 44 -6.35 -2.75 -16.19
CA GLN A 44 -7.56 -3.53 -16.03
C GLN A 44 -7.94 -3.52 -14.54
N LEU A 45 -8.76 -2.57 -14.10
CA LEU A 45 -9.26 -2.58 -12.72
C LEU A 45 -10.04 -3.87 -12.41
N ASP A 46 -10.67 -4.46 -13.43
CA ASP A 46 -11.33 -5.77 -13.33
C ASP A 46 -10.36 -6.92 -13.06
N LEU A 47 -9.07 -6.76 -13.37
CA LEU A 47 -8.05 -7.75 -13.04
C LEU A 47 -7.83 -7.84 -11.54
N LEU A 48 -7.88 -6.71 -10.83
CA LEU A 48 -7.85 -6.71 -9.37
C LEU A 48 -9.03 -7.52 -8.83
N LYS A 49 -10.24 -7.27 -9.31
CA LYS A 49 -11.44 -8.02 -8.90
C LYS A 49 -11.31 -9.52 -9.19
N THR A 50 -10.71 -9.87 -10.32
CA THR A 50 -10.56 -11.27 -10.76
C THR A 50 -9.49 -12.00 -9.95
N CYS A 51 -8.32 -11.40 -9.76
CA CYS A 51 -7.22 -12.03 -9.03
C CYS A 51 -7.43 -12.05 -7.52
N TYR A 52 -8.24 -11.12 -7.01
CA TYR A 52 -8.72 -11.10 -5.63
C TYR A 52 -10.15 -11.65 -5.51
N ASP A 53 -10.58 -12.55 -6.40
CA ASP A 53 -11.89 -13.18 -6.30
C ASP A 53 -11.93 -14.19 -5.15
N PHE A 54 -12.17 -13.67 -3.95
CA PHE A 54 -12.26 -14.42 -2.71
C PHE A 54 -13.52 -15.29 -2.62
N SER A 55 -14.43 -15.22 -3.61
CA SER A 55 -15.55 -16.17 -3.71
C SER A 55 -15.11 -17.54 -4.23
N ASN A 56 -13.92 -17.64 -4.83
CA ASN A 56 -13.33 -18.91 -5.26
C ASN A 56 -13.02 -19.80 -4.04
N SER A 57 -13.43 -21.08 -4.12
CA SER A 57 -13.29 -22.05 -3.02
C SER A 57 -11.85 -22.23 -2.54
N LYS A 58 -10.85 -22.06 -3.42
CA LYS A 58 -9.43 -22.15 -3.05
C LYS A 58 -9.00 -21.02 -2.10
N TYR A 59 -9.47 -19.79 -2.36
CA TYR A 59 -9.20 -18.66 -1.46
C TYR A 59 -9.96 -18.85 -0.15
N GLN A 60 -11.22 -19.28 -0.18
CA GLN A 60 -12.03 -19.49 1.03
C GLN A 60 -11.36 -20.40 2.07
N GLU A 61 -10.76 -21.52 1.65
CA GLU A 61 -10.05 -22.40 2.58
C GLU A 61 -8.79 -21.75 3.16
N LEU A 62 -8.00 -21.04 2.33
CA LEU A 62 -6.84 -20.30 2.81
C LEU A 62 -7.22 -19.17 3.78
N PHE A 63 -8.33 -18.49 3.54
CA PHE A 63 -8.85 -17.48 4.47
C PHE A 63 -9.26 -18.07 5.81
N LYS A 64 -9.88 -19.26 5.83
CA LYS A 64 -10.20 -19.94 7.08
C LYS A 64 -8.93 -20.28 7.85
N GLU A 65 -7.87 -20.72 7.16
CA GLU A 65 -6.55 -20.94 7.76
C GLU A 65 -5.99 -19.64 8.36
N VAL A 66 -5.93 -18.55 7.58
CA VAL A 66 -5.47 -17.24 8.06
C VAL A 66 -6.29 -16.74 9.25
N ALA A 67 -7.61 -16.81 9.18
CA ALA A 67 -8.49 -16.36 10.24
C ALA A 67 -8.26 -17.16 11.53
N LYS A 68 -8.10 -18.48 11.42
CA LYS A 68 -7.78 -19.34 12.56
C LYS A 68 -6.42 -19.00 13.17
N GLU A 69 -5.41 -18.78 12.34
CA GLU A 69 -4.07 -18.35 12.77
C GLU A 69 -4.13 -17.00 13.52
N GLU A 70 -4.86 -16.02 12.98
CA GLU A 70 -4.99 -14.70 13.57
C GLU A 70 -5.81 -14.70 14.87
N VAL A 71 -6.92 -15.42 14.92
CA VAL A 71 -7.74 -15.60 16.14
C VAL A 71 -6.88 -16.20 17.26
N ASN A 72 -6.11 -17.25 16.94
CA ASN A 72 -5.19 -17.85 17.90
C ASN A 72 -4.09 -16.87 18.33
N ARG A 73 -3.51 -16.12 17.39
CA ARG A 73 -2.44 -15.15 17.65
C ARG A 73 -2.92 -14.01 18.56
N LEU A 74 -4.15 -13.56 18.38
CA LEU A 74 -4.77 -12.51 19.19
C LEU A 74 -5.28 -13.02 20.54
N GLY A 75 -5.22 -14.34 20.79
CA GLY A 75 -5.73 -14.94 22.01
C GLY A 75 -7.25 -14.78 22.16
N ILE A 76 -7.98 -14.68 21.05
CA ILE A 76 -9.43 -14.50 21.06
C ILE A 76 -10.05 -15.83 21.50
N ASP A 77 -10.67 -15.82 22.69
CA ASP A 77 -11.45 -16.95 23.18
C ASP A 77 -12.77 -17.02 22.42
N THR A 78 -12.85 -17.95 21.46
CA THR A 78 -14.06 -18.19 20.67
C THR A 78 -15.13 -18.99 21.44
N LEU A 79 -14.84 -19.46 22.65
CA LEU A 79 -15.71 -20.27 23.49
C LEU A 79 -16.39 -19.47 24.61
N ASN A 80 -15.85 -18.30 24.97
CA ASN A 80 -16.37 -17.44 26.02
C ASN A 80 -16.83 -16.09 25.44
N THR A 81 -17.93 -16.15 24.68
CA THR A 81 -18.54 -14.99 24.04
C THR A 81 -19.36 -14.19 25.04
N ASP A 82 -18.71 -13.50 25.99
CA ASP A 82 -19.34 -12.34 26.61
C ASP A 82 -19.38 -11.24 25.54
N ALA A 83 -20.60 -10.94 25.09
CA ALA A 83 -20.93 -10.19 23.88
C ALA A 83 -20.42 -8.74 23.83
N ASP A 84 -19.70 -8.27 24.85
CA ASP A 84 -19.36 -6.87 25.05
C ASP A 84 -17.97 -6.48 24.49
N ASN A 85 -17.12 -7.43 24.07
CA ASN A 85 -15.75 -7.09 23.62
C ASN A 85 -15.48 -7.24 22.12
N TYR A 86 -16.42 -7.78 21.33
CA TYR A 86 -16.37 -7.73 19.87
C TYR A 86 -17.77 -7.67 19.27
N GLN A 87 -18.13 -6.48 18.77
CA GLN A 87 -19.33 -6.20 17.98
C GLN A 87 -19.37 -7.10 16.73
N ASN A 88 -20.17 -8.16 16.75
CA ASN A 88 -20.48 -9.10 15.64
C ASN A 88 -19.29 -9.78 14.91
N GLY A 89 -19.44 -11.06 14.54
CA GLY A 89 -18.40 -11.79 13.79
C GLY A 89 -18.06 -11.20 12.41
N TYR A 90 -18.90 -10.30 11.89
CA TYR A 90 -18.67 -9.61 10.62
C TYR A 90 -17.59 -8.53 10.74
N GLU A 91 -17.60 -7.71 11.80
CA GLU A 91 -16.58 -6.66 12.00
C GLU A 91 -15.20 -7.27 12.23
N LEU A 92 -15.12 -8.36 13.01
CA LEU A 92 -13.86 -9.10 13.17
C LEU A 92 -13.37 -9.64 11.82
N GLY A 93 -14.24 -10.25 11.03
CA GLY A 93 -13.90 -10.73 9.69
C GLY A 93 -13.45 -9.61 8.76
N TYR A 94 -14.09 -8.44 8.83
CA TYR A 94 -13.76 -7.27 8.04
C TYR A 94 -12.36 -6.73 8.38
N GLU A 95 -12.03 -6.56 9.67
CA GLU A 95 -10.73 -6.05 10.09
C GLU A 95 -9.59 -7.05 9.81
N LEU A 96 -9.84 -8.35 10.00
CA LEU A 96 -8.90 -9.40 9.59
C LEU A 96 -8.67 -9.40 8.08
N GLY A 97 -9.73 -9.23 7.30
CA GLY A 97 -9.66 -9.14 5.84
C GLY A 97 -8.84 -7.93 5.37
N LYS A 98 -9.10 -6.74 5.93
CA LYS A 98 -8.33 -5.51 5.65
C LYS A 98 -6.84 -5.70 5.95
N ARG A 99 -6.53 -6.19 7.15
CA ARG A 99 -5.15 -6.43 7.57
C ARG A 99 -4.44 -7.41 6.64
N MET A 100 -5.08 -8.56 6.37
CA MET A 100 -4.49 -9.56 5.50
C MET A 100 -4.27 -9.02 4.09
N PHE A 101 -5.25 -8.29 3.54
CA PHE A 101 -5.11 -7.64 2.23
C PHE A 101 -3.86 -6.74 2.18
N ASN A 102 -3.66 -5.91 3.21
CA ASN A 102 -2.49 -5.02 3.30
C ASN A 102 -1.19 -5.80 3.40
N GLU A 103 -1.13 -6.83 4.24
CA GLU A 103 0.07 -7.64 4.48
C GLU A 103 0.50 -8.43 3.23
N ILE A 104 -0.43 -8.89 2.39
CA ILE A 104 -0.07 -9.58 1.14
C ILE A 104 0.35 -8.61 0.03
N GLN A 105 0.02 -7.32 0.10
CA GLN A 105 0.45 -6.36 -0.92
C GLN A 105 1.97 -6.20 -0.93
N GLU A 106 2.62 -6.10 0.23
CA GLU A 106 4.08 -5.92 0.34
C GLU A 106 4.88 -6.98 -0.43
N PRO A 107 4.72 -8.30 -0.19
CA PRO A 107 5.44 -9.31 -0.92
C PRO A 107 5.06 -9.35 -2.41
N LEU A 108 3.81 -9.01 -2.78
CA LEU A 108 3.41 -8.88 -4.18
C LEU A 108 4.17 -7.74 -4.87
N VAL A 109 4.22 -6.54 -4.29
CA VAL A 109 4.99 -5.42 -4.84
C VAL A 109 6.48 -5.79 -4.95
N ARG A 110 7.02 -6.44 -3.92
CA ARG A 110 8.45 -6.80 -3.86
C ARG A 110 8.87 -7.84 -4.88
N ASN A 111 8.06 -8.87 -5.09
CA ASN A 111 8.51 -10.11 -5.73
C ASN A 111 7.69 -10.53 -6.96
N CYS A 112 6.57 -9.84 -7.26
CA CYS A 112 5.73 -10.15 -8.40
C CYS A 112 5.81 -9.02 -9.44
N ASP A 113 6.49 -9.27 -10.56
CA ASP A 113 6.77 -8.23 -11.58
C ASP A 113 5.49 -7.66 -12.19
N THR A 114 4.58 -8.52 -12.65
CA THR A 114 3.32 -8.09 -13.27
C THR A 114 2.43 -7.32 -12.32
N TYR A 115 2.34 -7.76 -11.06
CA TYR A 115 1.62 -7.02 -10.03
C TYR A 115 2.30 -5.67 -9.72
N PHE A 116 3.63 -5.62 -9.59
CA PHE A 116 4.36 -4.36 -9.42
C PHE A 116 4.09 -3.37 -10.56
N TYR A 117 4.18 -3.82 -11.81
CA TYR A 117 3.86 -2.97 -12.96
C TYR A 117 2.40 -2.52 -12.96
N PHE A 118 1.47 -3.41 -12.58
CA PHE A 118 0.06 -3.05 -12.42
C PHE A 118 -0.13 -1.93 -11.39
N MET A 119 0.58 -2.00 -10.25
CA MET A 119 0.51 -0.96 -9.22
C MET A 119 1.13 0.36 -9.66
N GLU A 120 2.27 0.33 -10.38
CA GLU A 120 2.89 1.55 -10.93
C GLU A 120 2.01 2.23 -11.99
N GLU A 121 1.31 1.45 -12.83
CA GLU A 121 0.33 2.02 -13.77
C GLU A 121 -0.89 2.59 -13.02
N THR A 122 -1.42 1.85 -12.04
CA THR A 122 -2.57 2.31 -11.23
C THR A 122 -2.26 3.60 -10.47
N LYS A 123 -1.03 3.77 -10.02
CA LYS A 123 -0.54 5.02 -9.41
C LYS A 123 -0.68 6.22 -10.34
N LYS A 124 -0.39 6.07 -11.65
CA LYS A 124 -0.55 7.17 -12.63
C LYS A 124 -2.02 7.59 -12.74
N GLU A 125 -2.94 6.63 -12.75
CA GLU A 125 -4.38 6.90 -12.77
C GLU A 125 -4.89 7.50 -11.46
N MET A 126 -4.39 7.05 -10.32
CA MET A 126 -4.72 7.63 -9.02
C MET A 126 -4.34 9.10 -8.99
N ILE A 127 -3.12 9.44 -9.43
CA ILE A 127 -2.67 10.81 -9.57
C ILE A 127 -3.61 11.55 -10.53
N SER A 128 -3.88 11.01 -11.73
CA SER A 128 -4.81 11.63 -12.71
C SER A 128 -6.20 11.95 -12.13
N ASN A 129 -6.79 11.06 -11.33
CA ASN A 129 -8.15 11.23 -10.80
C ASN A 129 -8.27 12.33 -9.73
N LEU A 130 -7.18 12.72 -9.05
CA LEU A 130 -7.18 13.88 -8.15
C LEU A 130 -7.51 15.20 -8.90
N ASP A 131 -7.32 15.26 -10.22
CA ASP A 131 -7.61 16.43 -11.07
C ASP A 131 -9.10 16.79 -11.13
N LYS A 132 -10.01 15.84 -10.86
CA LYS A 132 -11.46 16.08 -10.91
C LYS A 132 -11.95 17.05 -9.83
N GLY A 133 -11.25 17.14 -8.69
CA GLY A 133 -11.61 18.04 -7.58
C GLY A 133 -10.81 19.35 -7.51
N ILE A 134 -9.64 19.40 -8.17
CA ILE A 134 -8.69 20.51 -8.05
C ILE A 134 -8.60 21.27 -9.39
N THR A 135 -9.57 22.15 -9.62
CA THR A 135 -9.64 22.93 -10.86
C THR A 135 -8.71 24.15 -10.85
N LYS A 136 -8.36 24.65 -12.04
CA LYS A 136 -7.65 25.94 -12.19
C LYS A 136 -8.38 27.08 -11.47
N LYS A 137 -9.71 27.12 -11.55
CA LYS A 137 -10.55 28.13 -10.88
C LYS A 137 -10.43 28.07 -9.36
N ARG A 138 -10.37 26.86 -8.78
CA ARG A 138 -10.12 26.64 -7.35
C ARG A 138 -8.76 27.21 -6.96
N VAL A 139 -7.71 26.83 -7.69
CA VAL A 139 -6.34 27.32 -7.44
C VAL A 139 -6.20 28.83 -7.59
N ASP A 140 -6.82 29.44 -8.60
CA ASP A 140 -6.80 30.89 -8.78
C ASP A 140 -7.52 31.62 -7.64
N SER A 141 -8.59 31.02 -7.10
CA SER A 141 -9.28 31.54 -5.92
C SER A 141 -8.44 31.42 -4.66
N LEU A 142 -7.81 30.26 -4.44
CA LEU A 142 -6.90 30.00 -3.32
C LEU A 142 -5.70 30.98 -3.31
N LYS A 143 -5.11 31.25 -4.48
CA LYS A 143 -4.01 32.22 -4.62
C LYS A 143 -4.39 33.65 -4.25
N ARG A 144 -5.67 34.04 -4.43
CA ARG A 144 -6.14 35.36 -4.01
C ARG A 144 -6.26 35.47 -2.50
N VAL A 145 -6.69 34.39 -1.83
CA VAL A 145 -6.80 34.31 -0.36
C VAL A 145 -5.41 34.29 0.30
N PHE A 146 -4.43 33.67 -0.37
CA PHE A 146 -3.04 33.55 0.08
C PHE A 146 -2.28 34.89 0.28
N LYS A 147 -2.82 36.04 -0.15
CA LYS A 147 -2.15 37.35 0.04
C LYS A 147 -2.07 37.82 1.51
N LYS A 148 -2.59 37.05 2.48
CA LYS A 148 -2.56 37.37 3.92
C LYS A 148 -1.56 36.47 4.65
N GLU A 149 -0.86 36.99 5.66
CA GLU A 149 0.16 36.24 6.41
C GLU A 149 -0.40 35.05 7.20
N ASN A 150 -1.67 35.11 7.60
CA ASN A 150 -2.37 34.01 8.30
C ASN A 150 -3.15 33.09 7.32
N TRP A 151 -2.42 32.42 6.43
CA TRP A 151 -2.98 31.43 5.51
C TRP A 151 -2.88 30.00 6.08
N ASP A 152 -3.88 29.17 5.77
CA ASP A 152 -4.03 27.76 6.14
C ASP A 152 -3.07 26.86 5.33
N PRO A 153 -2.22 26.03 5.97
CA PRO A 153 -1.35 25.04 5.33
C PRO A 153 -2.00 24.25 4.18
N ASN A 154 -3.27 23.86 4.32
CA ASN A 154 -4.02 23.10 3.33
C ASN A 154 -4.09 23.83 1.97
N VAL A 155 -4.09 25.16 1.97
CA VAL A 155 -4.12 25.96 0.73
C VAL A 155 -2.88 25.69 -0.12
N GLN A 156 -1.70 25.62 0.49
CA GLN A 156 -0.45 25.37 -0.24
C GLN A 156 -0.32 23.91 -0.67
N TRP A 157 -0.86 22.98 0.12
CA TRP A 157 -1.02 21.59 -0.29
C TRP A 157 -1.89 21.48 -1.56
N GLU A 158 -3.09 22.07 -1.58
CA GLU A 158 -3.99 22.02 -2.74
C GLU A 158 -3.37 22.64 -4.00
N ILE A 159 -2.65 23.76 -3.86
CA ILE A 159 -1.91 24.38 -4.96
C ILE A 159 -0.78 23.46 -5.44
N GLY A 160 -0.08 22.81 -4.50
CA GLY A 160 0.97 21.85 -4.78
C GLY A 160 0.47 20.65 -5.56
N ALA A 161 -0.58 20.00 -5.05
CA ALA A 161 -1.28 18.90 -5.70
C ALA A 161 -1.73 19.29 -7.11
N TYR A 162 -2.36 20.45 -7.30
CA TYR A 162 -2.70 20.94 -8.64
C TYR A 162 -1.50 21.02 -9.58
N TYR A 163 -0.39 21.58 -9.12
CA TYR A 163 0.79 21.69 -9.97
C TYR A 163 1.37 20.34 -10.33
N LEU A 164 1.35 19.38 -9.40
CA LEU A 164 1.78 18.01 -9.66
C LEU A 164 0.91 17.37 -10.76
N LEU A 165 -0.40 17.54 -10.69
CA LEU A 165 -1.37 17.06 -11.68
C LEU A 165 -1.18 17.65 -13.08
N LYS A 166 -0.60 18.85 -13.16
CA LYS A 166 -0.24 19.47 -14.44
C LYS A 166 1.19 19.18 -14.88
N GLY A 167 1.86 18.21 -14.25
CA GLY A 167 3.26 17.84 -14.52
C GLY A 167 4.27 18.92 -14.13
N LYS A 168 3.86 19.94 -13.37
CA LYS A 168 4.70 21.09 -12.97
C LYS A 168 5.39 20.79 -11.65
N THR A 169 6.19 19.72 -11.60
CA THR A 169 6.82 19.18 -10.38
C THR A 169 7.55 20.22 -9.54
N LYS A 170 8.37 21.09 -10.15
CA LYS A 170 9.07 22.19 -9.44
C LYS A 170 8.13 23.17 -8.73
N LYS A 171 6.96 23.46 -9.32
CA LYS A 171 5.96 24.36 -8.71
C LYS A 171 5.18 23.64 -7.62
N ALA A 172 4.93 22.34 -7.81
CA ALA A 172 4.32 21.49 -6.81
C ALA A 172 5.19 21.44 -5.56
N GLU A 173 6.46 21.07 -5.71
CA GLU A 173 7.46 20.98 -4.66
C GLU A 173 7.56 22.28 -3.86
N LYS A 174 7.66 23.44 -4.53
CA LYS A 174 7.70 24.75 -3.87
C LYS A 174 6.48 25.01 -2.99
N SER A 175 5.29 24.61 -3.45
CA SER A 175 4.04 24.84 -2.71
C SER A 175 3.94 23.87 -1.54
N LEU A 176 4.26 22.59 -1.74
CA LEU A 176 4.25 21.58 -0.68
C LEU A 176 5.29 21.88 0.42
N LYS A 177 6.51 22.29 0.05
CA LYS A 177 7.52 22.75 1.02
C LYS A 177 7.06 23.96 1.82
N LYS A 178 6.25 24.84 1.22
CA LYS A 178 5.66 25.98 1.92
C LYS A 178 4.57 25.54 2.90
N CYS A 179 3.74 24.55 2.54
CA CYS A 179 2.83 23.91 3.48
C CYS A 179 3.60 23.38 4.69
N LEU A 180 4.67 22.61 4.45
CA LEU A 180 5.51 22.03 5.51
C LEU A 180 6.29 23.04 6.35
N SER A 181 6.54 24.26 5.85
CA SER A 181 7.17 25.31 6.67
C SER A 181 6.23 25.88 7.74
N LYS A 182 4.92 25.68 7.61
CA LYS A 182 3.93 26.06 8.63
C LYS A 182 3.43 24.86 9.43
N ASP A 183 3.26 23.73 8.77
CA ASP A 183 2.83 22.46 9.38
C ASP A 183 3.78 21.34 8.94
N PRO A 184 4.87 21.10 9.70
CA PRO A 184 5.87 20.08 9.37
C PRO A 184 5.35 18.63 9.34
N GLU A 185 4.17 18.40 9.92
CA GLU A 185 3.52 17.09 10.05
C GLU A 185 2.32 16.94 9.09
N HIS A 186 2.13 17.88 8.15
CA HIS A 186 1.06 17.81 7.17
C HIS A 186 1.18 16.59 6.25
N ILE A 187 0.55 15.48 6.65
CA ILE A 187 0.65 14.15 6.03
C ILE A 187 0.43 14.18 4.51
N PRO A 188 -0.62 14.84 3.97
CA PRO A 188 -0.79 14.90 2.52
C PRO A 188 0.39 15.58 1.80
N SER A 189 1.03 16.58 2.42
CA SER A 189 2.15 17.30 1.79
C SER A 189 3.43 16.47 1.80
N ILE A 190 3.66 15.72 2.88
CA ILE A 190 4.75 14.74 2.98
C ILE A 190 4.58 13.68 1.89
N PHE A 191 3.37 13.09 1.77
CA PHE A 191 3.05 12.07 0.77
C PHE A 191 3.27 12.56 -0.67
N PHE A 192 2.77 13.75 -1.03
CA PHE A 192 2.96 14.27 -2.40
C PHE A 192 4.42 14.68 -2.70
N LEU A 193 5.20 15.10 -1.71
CA LEU A 193 6.64 15.31 -1.88
C LEU A 193 7.37 13.97 -2.10
N ALA A 194 7.00 12.93 -1.37
CA ALA A 194 7.54 11.59 -1.56
C ALA A 194 7.26 11.06 -2.97
N ILE A 195 6.07 11.32 -3.53
CA ILE A 195 5.76 11.02 -4.93
C ILE A 195 6.69 11.79 -5.88
N ILE A 196 6.91 13.08 -5.65
CA ILE A 196 7.79 13.91 -6.49
C ILE A 196 9.23 13.39 -6.43
N ASP A 197 9.71 13.02 -5.24
CA ASP A 197 11.04 12.44 -5.06
C ASP A 197 11.17 11.10 -5.78
N ASP A 198 10.16 10.24 -5.69
CA ASP A 198 10.12 8.95 -6.39
C ASP A 198 10.11 9.12 -7.93
N MET A 199 9.37 10.13 -8.44
CA MET A 199 9.37 10.48 -9.87
C MET A 199 10.71 11.01 -10.37
N HIS A 200 11.52 11.61 -9.49
CA HIS A 200 12.86 12.09 -9.79
C HIS A 200 13.95 11.08 -9.41
N GLU A 201 13.58 9.82 -9.12
CA GLU A 201 14.48 8.74 -8.74
C GLU A 201 15.27 9.00 -7.44
N ASN A 202 14.82 9.97 -6.63
CA ASN A 202 15.35 10.26 -5.31
C ASN A 202 14.76 9.27 -4.28
N TYR A 203 14.97 7.97 -4.49
CA TYR A 203 14.24 6.93 -3.75
C TYR A 203 14.48 6.96 -2.25
N GLU A 204 15.64 7.40 -1.76
CA GLU A 204 15.88 7.55 -0.32
C GLU A 204 14.91 8.57 0.31
N SER A 205 14.77 9.75 -0.32
CA SER A 205 13.84 10.78 0.13
C SER A 205 12.39 10.33 0.01
N ALA A 206 12.05 9.63 -1.08
CA ALA A 206 10.73 9.05 -1.28
C ALA A 206 10.37 8.04 -0.19
N ILE A 207 11.27 7.09 0.10
CA ILE A 207 11.11 6.08 1.15
C ILE A 207 10.87 6.77 2.50
N ASN A 208 11.72 7.73 2.88
CA ASN A 208 11.56 8.46 4.14
C ASN A 208 10.23 9.24 4.20
N GLY A 209 9.78 9.78 3.07
CA GLY A 209 8.50 10.50 3.00
C GLY A 209 7.29 9.57 3.13
N PHE A 210 7.28 8.42 2.46
CA PHE A 210 6.20 7.46 2.58
C PHE A 210 6.15 6.79 3.96
N ASP A 211 7.30 6.49 4.56
CA ASP A 211 7.40 5.92 5.91
C ASP A 211 6.88 6.85 7.01
N ARG A 212 6.85 8.16 6.75
CA ARG A 212 6.27 9.16 7.66
C ARG A 212 4.74 9.28 7.59
N VAL A 213 4.10 8.63 6.60
CA VAL A 213 2.65 8.54 6.55
C VAL A 213 2.25 7.42 7.52
N ASP A 214 1.63 7.80 8.65
CA ASP A 214 1.24 6.87 9.71
C ASP A 214 0.53 5.61 9.16
N ASP A 215 0.77 4.44 9.75
CA ASP A 215 0.16 3.16 9.34
C ASP A 215 -1.27 3.00 9.90
N ASP A 216 -1.96 4.13 10.12
CA ASP A 216 -3.37 4.14 10.50
C ASP A 216 -4.21 3.63 9.34
N LEU A 217 -4.68 2.38 9.48
CA LEU A 217 -5.52 1.71 8.49
C LEU A 217 -6.88 2.39 8.26
N THR A 218 -7.26 3.37 9.09
CA THR A 218 -8.45 4.20 8.86
C THR A 218 -8.19 5.36 7.89
N ASN A 219 -6.92 5.72 7.67
CA ASN A 219 -6.52 6.73 6.70
C ASN A 219 -6.26 6.09 5.33
N PRO A 220 -7.06 6.43 4.29
CA PRO A 220 -6.86 5.87 2.95
C PRO A 220 -5.48 6.15 2.34
N LEU A 221 -4.80 7.22 2.76
CA LEU A 221 -3.44 7.54 2.30
C LEU A 221 -2.41 6.55 2.84
N SER A 222 -2.62 5.98 4.02
CA SER A 222 -1.69 5.06 4.68
C SER A 222 -1.53 3.77 3.88
N PHE A 223 -2.65 3.19 3.43
CA PHE A 223 -2.63 2.02 2.55
C PHE A 223 -1.83 2.27 1.26
N VAL A 224 -2.05 3.42 0.62
CA VAL A 224 -1.35 3.79 -0.62
C VAL A 224 0.13 4.06 -0.35
N ALA A 225 0.46 4.72 0.77
CA ALA A 225 1.83 5.02 1.16
C ALA A 225 2.64 3.74 1.37
N THR A 226 2.08 2.71 1.99
CA THR A 226 2.74 1.41 2.16
C THR A 226 3.08 0.76 0.82
N ILE A 227 2.15 0.76 -0.14
CA ILE A 227 2.42 0.25 -1.49
C ILE A 227 3.54 1.06 -2.17
N PHE A 228 3.48 2.39 -2.08
CA PHE A 228 4.44 3.26 -2.75
C PHE A 228 5.83 3.16 -2.11
N LEU A 229 5.89 3.04 -0.78
CA LEU A 229 7.09 2.76 -0.03
C LEU A 229 7.78 1.48 -0.54
N GLU A 230 7.02 0.40 -0.69
CA GLU A 230 7.56 -0.87 -1.18
C GLU A 230 7.98 -0.82 -2.65
N ALA A 231 7.25 -0.09 -3.47
CA ALA A 231 7.62 0.18 -4.86
C ALA A 231 8.93 0.97 -4.95
N SER A 232 9.10 2.04 -4.15
CA SER A 232 10.33 2.83 -4.09
C SER A 232 11.51 2.01 -3.56
N LYS A 233 11.30 1.18 -2.53
CA LYS A 233 12.32 0.23 -2.03
C LYS A 233 12.76 -0.73 -3.13
N ARG A 234 11.83 -1.25 -3.93
CA ARG A 234 12.12 -2.14 -5.06
C ARG A 234 12.92 -1.43 -6.15
N LYS A 235 12.45 -0.29 -6.66
CA LYS A 235 13.15 0.50 -7.69
C LYS A 235 14.56 0.89 -7.25
N LYS A 236 14.75 1.25 -5.99
CA LYS A 236 16.07 1.51 -5.40
C LYS A 236 17.01 0.30 -5.46
N ARG A 237 16.51 -0.92 -5.28
CA ARG A 237 17.30 -2.15 -5.41
C ARG A 237 17.68 -2.39 -6.88
N GLU A 238 16.71 -2.24 -7.78
CA GLU A 238 16.89 -2.43 -9.23
C GLU A 238 17.84 -1.39 -9.86
N ASN A 239 17.85 -0.14 -9.38
CA ASN A 239 18.79 0.88 -9.85
C ASN A 239 20.22 0.72 -9.31
N ARG A 240 20.44 -0.17 -8.32
CA ARG A 240 21.76 -0.49 -7.76
C ARG A 240 22.41 -1.71 -8.41
N SER A 241 21.68 -2.46 -9.24
CA SER A 241 22.15 -3.63 -10.00
C SER A 241 22.56 -3.27 -11.41
#